data_AF-A0AAV5DB91-F1
#
_entry.id   AF-A0AAV5DB91-F1
#
_cell.length_a   1.000
_cell.length_b   1.000
_cell.length_c   1.000
_cell.angle_alpha   90.00
_cell.angle_beta   90.00
_cell.angle_gamma   90.00
#
_symmetry.space_group_name_H-M   'P 1'
#
loop_
_entity.id
_entity.type
_entity.pdbx_description
1 polymer ?
#
loop_
_entity_poly.entity_id
_entity_poly.type
_entity_poly.pdbx_seq_one_letter_code
_entity_poly.pdbx_strand_id
1 'polypeptide(L)'
;MAASNGDGPAIGIDLGTTYSCVAVWQGNRGEIIANDQGNRLTPSCVAFKDAEKLVGEAAVNQAALNSSNTVFGILAISREAIVTSERSENKS
;
A
#
# COMPACT_ATOMS: atom_id res chain seq x y z
N MET A 1 -17.78 -20.47 18.43
CA MET A 1 -17.83 -19.11 17.85
C MET A 1 -16.73 -19.04 16.79
N ALA A 2 -17.03 -19.46 15.56
CA ALA A 2 -16.09 -19.43 14.44
C ALA A 2 -16.52 -18.28 13.52
N ALA A 3 -15.64 -17.30 13.32
CA ALA A 3 -15.87 -16.19 12.39
C ALA A 3 -15.81 -16.71 10.95
N SER A 4 -16.76 -16.27 10.13
CA SER A 4 -16.97 -16.66 8.74
C SER A 4 -15.89 -16.16 7.79
N ASN A 5 -15.72 -16.90 6.70
CA ASN A 5 -14.79 -16.65 5.60
C ASN A 5 -15.10 -15.31 4.89
N GLY A 6 -14.14 -14.39 4.84
CA GLY A 6 -14.16 -13.22 3.94
C GLY A 6 -14.46 -11.84 4.56
N ASP A 7 -14.67 -11.74 5.87
CA ASP A 7 -15.20 -10.53 6.53
C ASP A 7 -14.18 -9.40 6.82
N GLY A 8 -13.10 -9.31 6.03
CA GLY A 8 -12.12 -8.22 6.15
C GLY A 8 -12.65 -6.90 5.54
N PRO A 9 -12.31 -5.72 6.09
CA PRO A 9 -12.68 -4.45 5.45
C PRO A 9 -12.01 -4.34 4.08
N ALA A 10 -12.71 -3.78 3.09
CA ALA A 10 -12.16 -3.64 1.74
C ALA A 10 -10.97 -2.67 1.75
N ILE A 11 -9.94 -2.99 0.96
CA ILE A 11 -8.70 -2.20 0.87
C ILE A 11 -8.54 -1.67 -0.56
N GLY A 12 -8.36 -0.36 -0.69
CA GLY A 12 -7.94 0.30 -1.91
C GLY A 12 -6.43 0.50 -1.90
N ILE A 13 -5.74 0.10 -2.97
CA ILE A 13 -4.29 0.29 -3.11
C ILE A 13 -4.07 1.13 -4.36
N ASP A 14 -3.51 2.32 -4.18
CA ASP A 14 -3.02 3.12 -5.28
C ASP A 14 -1.49 2.98 -5.36
N LEU A 15 -1.02 2.53 -6.51
CA LEU A 15 0.38 2.30 -6.77
C LEU A 15 0.86 3.35 -7.77
N GLY A 16 1.14 4.57 -7.34
CA GLY A 16 1.75 5.56 -8.23
C GLY A 16 3.19 5.19 -8.60
N THR A 17 3.74 5.91 -9.58
CA THR A 17 5.16 5.79 -9.96
C THR A 17 6.07 6.42 -8.91
N THR A 18 5.63 7.52 -8.29
CA THR A 18 6.41 8.27 -7.28
C THR A 18 5.96 7.95 -5.86
N TYR A 19 4.65 7.86 -5.64
CA TYR A 19 4.06 7.58 -4.34
C TYR A 19 2.94 6.56 -4.46
N SER A 20 2.83 5.70 -3.46
CA SER A 20 1.70 4.81 -3.25
C SER A 20 0.90 5.24 -2.02
N CYS A 21 -0.37 4.87 -1.98
CA CYS A 21 -1.20 5.01 -0.79
C CYS A 21 -2.11 3.79 -0.62
N VAL A 22 -2.57 3.59 0.61
CA VAL A 22 -3.50 2.50 0.94
C VAL A 22 -4.68 3.10 1.70
N ALA A 23 -5.88 2.71 1.31
CA ALA A 23 -7.13 3.11 1.92
C ALA A 23 -7.88 1.89 2.46
N VAL A 24 -8.56 2.04 3.59
CA VAL A 24 -9.52 1.06 4.10
C VAL A 24 -10.94 1.61 3.99
N TRP A 25 -11.88 0.78 3.56
CA TRP A 25 -13.30 1.10 3.57
C TRP A 25 -13.95 0.55 4.83
N GLN A 26 -14.28 1.44 5.77
CA GLN A 26 -14.93 1.09 7.04
C GLN A 26 -15.93 2.18 7.43
N GLY A 27 -17.04 1.80 8.07
CA GLY A 27 -18.01 2.78 8.57
C GLY A 27 -18.65 3.65 7.46
N ASN A 28 -18.83 3.07 6.26
CA ASN A 28 -19.36 3.76 5.09
C ASN A 28 -18.52 4.96 4.60
N ARG A 29 -17.21 4.94 4.89
CA ARG A 29 -16.25 5.93 4.40
C ARG A 29 -14.91 5.27 4.07
N GLY A 30 -14.17 5.89 3.15
CA GLY A 30 -12.79 5.52 2.84
C GLY A 30 -11.83 6.32 3.71
N GLU A 31 -10.87 5.65 4.33
CA GLU A 31 -9.82 6.27 5.15
C GLU A 31 -8.44 5.89 4.65
N ILE A 32 -7.59 6.89 4.38
CA ILE A 32 -6.18 6.66 4.03
C ILE A 32 -5.39 6.27 5.28
N ILE A 33 -4.71 5.15 5.20
CA ILE A 33 -3.85 4.61 6.24
C ILE A 33 -2.51 5.35 6.21
N ALA A 34 -2.03 5.77 7.38
CA ALA A 34 -0.69 6.32 7.51
C ALA A 34 0.34 5.18 7.66
N ASN A 35 1.54 5.37 7.11
CA ASN A 35 2.66 4.46 7.35
C ASN A 35 3.18 4.62 8.80
N ASP A 36 4.21 3.84 9.12
CA ASP A 36 4.88 3.84 10.42
C ASP A 36 5.47 5.20 10.83
N GLN A 37 5.73 6.09 9.87
CA GLN A 37 6.18 7.47 10.09
C GLN A 37 5.04 8.48 10.20
N GLY A 38 3.79 8.05 10.06
CA GLY A 38 2.61 8.93 10.09
C GLY A 38 2.27 9.59 8.74
N ASN A 39 2.98 9.27 7.67
CA ASN A 39 2.72 9.79 6.32
C ASN A 39 1.62 8.98 5.63
N ARG A 40 0.69 9.66 4.97
CA ARG A 40 -0.41 9.02 4.19
C ARG A 40 -0.01 8.62 2.77
N LEU A 41 1.16 9.07 2.33
CA LEU A 41 1.78 8.72 1.07
C LEU A 41 3.12 8.08 1.39
N THR A 42 3.42 6.97 0.72
CA THR A 42 4.68 6.26 0.87
C THR A 42 5.43 6.30 -0.46
N PRO A 43 6.71 6.68 -0.50
CA PRO A 43 7.49 6.67 -1.74
C PRO A 43 7.50 5.29 -2.40
N SER A 44 7.29 5.24 -3.71
CA SER A 44 7.30 4.01 -4.51
C SER A 44 8.73 3.59 -4.84
N CYS A 45 9.49 3.28 -3.78
CA CYS A 45 10.91 3.03 -3.81
C CYS A 45 11.27 1.80 -2.96
N VAL A 46 12.17 0.97 -3.48
CA VAL A 46 12.74 -0.18 -2.78
C VAL A 46 14.25 -0.14 -2.90
N ALA A 47 14.95 -0.33 -1.79
CA ALA A 47 16.40 -0.48 -1.78
C ALA A 47 16.81 -1.83 -1.23
N PHE A 48 17.79 -2.45 -1.87
CA PHE A 48 18.39 -3.69 -1.44
C PHE A 48 19.70 -3.39 -0.72
N LYS A 49 19.83 -3.89 0.51
CA LYS A 49 21.04 -3.75 1.31
C LYS A 49 21.35 -5.09 1.97
N ASP A 50 22.43 -5.73 1.55
CA ASP A 50 22.85 -7.04 2.05
C ASP A 50 21.69 -8.06 2.04
N ALA A 51 21.21 -8.47 3.21
CA ALA A 51 20.10 -9.41 3.39
C ALA A 51 18.74 -8.74 3.67
N GLU A 52 18.68 -7.40 3.69
CA GLU A 52 17.49 -6.62 4.03
C GLU A 52 16.96 -5.82 2.84
N LYS A 53 15.65 -5.59 2.85
CA LYS A 53 14.95 -4.74 1.87
C LYS A 53 14.37 -3.55 2.61
N LEU A 54 14.77 -2.36 2.20
CA LEU A 54 14.20 -1.11 2.67
C LEU A 54 13.12 -0.65 1.69
N VAL A 55 12.03 -0.10 2.18
CA VAL A 55 10.90 0.36 1.38
C VAL A 55 10.53 1.79 1.78
N GLY A 56 10.00 2.57 0.85
CA GLY A 56 9.48 3.90 1.15
C GLY A 56 10.57 4.88 1.55
N GLU A 57 10.32 5.64 2.61
CA GLU A 57 11.20 6.68 3.13
C GLU A 57 12.59 6.13 3.49
N ALA A 58 12.66 4.92 4.06
CA ALA A 58 13.93 4.28 4.39
C ALA A 58 14.80 4.03 3.14
N ALA A 59 14.18 3.63 2.03
CA ALA A 59 14.88 3.43 0.76
C ALA A 59 15.34 4.76 0.15
N VAL A 60 14.48 5.79 0.18
CA VAL A 60 14.78 7.14 -0.31
C VAL A 60 15.94 7.78 0.45
N ASN A 61 15.95 7.67 1.77
CA ASN A 61 16.95 8.31 2.63
C ASN A 61 18.39 7.83 2.35
N GLN A 62 18.55 6.60 1.87
CA GLN A 62 19.85 6.04 1.52
C GLN A 62 20.12 6.00 0.01
N ALA A 63 19.20 6.48 -0.82
CA ALA A 63 19.31 6.43 -2.27
C ALA A 63 20.54 7.17 -2.81
N ALA A 64 20.97 8.25 -2.16
CA ALA A 64 22.19 8.98 -2.55
C ALA A 64 23.47 8.17 -2.27
N LEU A 65 23.46 7.31 -1.25
CA LEU A 65 24.61 6.52 -0.82
C LEU A 65 24.65 5.12 -1.44
N ASN A 66 23.49 4.59 -1.84
CA ASN A 66 23.30 3.25 -2.38
C ASN A 66 22.43 3.29 -3.64
N SER A 67 22.75 4.21 -4.55
CA SER A 67 21.94 4.50 -5.74
C SER A 67 21.80 3.29 -6.66
N SER A 68 22.86 2.49 -6.82
CA SER A 68 22.88 1.32 -7.69
C SER A 68 21.92 0.21 -7.25
N ASN A 69 21.61 0.12 -5.97
CA ASN A 69 20.71 -0.89 -5.41
C ASN A 69 19.36 -0.30 -4.98
N THR A 70 19.06 0.93 -5.39
CA THR A 70 17.80 1.61 -5.09
C THR A 70 16.97 1.76 -6.36
N VAL A 71 15.76 1.21 -6.36
CA VAL A 71 14.86 1.18 -7.50
C VAL A 71 13.68 2.12 -7.24
N PHE A 72 13.45 3.04 -8.18
CA PHE A 72 12.33 3.98 -8.21
C PHE A 72 11.38 3.65 -9.36
N GLY A 73 10.14 4.15 -9.32
CA GLY A 73 9.25 4.11 -10.48
C GLY A 73 8.68 2.73 -10.78
N ILE A 74 8.43 1.92 -9.74
CA ILE A 74 8.06 0.50 -9.87
C ILE A 74 6.77 0.29 -10.67
N LEU A 75 5.81 1.25 -10.64
CA LEU A 75 4.54 1.06 -11.35
C LEU A 75 4.51 1.55 -12.80
N ALA A 76 5.13 0.79 -13.71
CA ALA A 76 4.76 0.79 -15.13
C ALA A 76 3.97 -0.47 -15.56
N ILE A 77 3.86 -1.49 -14.69
CA ILE A 77 3.52 -2.87 -15.12
C ILE A 77 2.26 -3.50 -14.49
N SER A 78 1.59 -2.86 -13.52
CA SER A 78 0.43 -3.47 -12.86
C SER A 78 -0.70 -2.47 -12.65
N ARG A 79 -1.62 -2.36 -13.60
CA ARG A 79 -2.87 -1.61 -13.41
C ARG A 79 -4.06 -2.54 -13.37
N GLU A 80 -4.34 -3.07 -12.18
CA GLU A 80 -5.70 -3.26 -11.66
C GLU A 80 -5.61 -3.59 -10.16
N ALA A 81 -6.19 -2.74 -9.31
CA ALA A 81 -6.42 -3.05 -7.90
C ALA A 81 -7.85 -2.62 -7.56
N ILE A 82 -8.79 -3.54 -7.81
CA ILE A 82 -10.15 -3.47 -7.26
C ILE A 82 -10.32 -4.77 -6.46
N VAL A 83 -10.39 -4.66 -5.14
CA VAL A 83 -10.87 -5.75 -4.28
C VAL A 83 -12.23 -5.34 -3.75
N THR A 84 -13.29 -5.88 -4.34
CA THR A 84 -14.65 -5.73 -3.82
C THR A 84 -14.96 -6.87 -2.85
N SER A 85 -15.39 -6.53 -1.63
CA SER A 85 -16.24 -7.42 -0.83
C SER A 85 -17.69 -7.04 -1.13
N GLU A 86 -18.43 -7.89 -1.84
CA GLU A 86 -19.86 -7.67 -2.07
C GLU A 86 -20.62 -7.67 -0.74
N ARG A 87 -21.26 -6.55 -0.41
CA ARG A 87 -22.20 -6.47 0.72
C ARG A 87 -23.60 -6.65 0.15
N SER A 88 -24.24 -7.79 0.39
CA SER A 88 -25.68 -7.90 0.14
C SER A 88 -26.41 -7.02 1.15
N GLU A 89 -27.04 -5.95 0.68
CA GLU A 89 -28.03 -5.22 1.48
C GLU A 89 -29.19 -6.17 1.77
N ASN A 90 -29.23 -6.74 2.98
CA ASN A 90 -30.43 -7.42 3.44
C ASN A 90 -31.42 -6.35 3.91
N LYS A 91 -32.37 -6.05 3.03
CA LYS A 91 -33.50 -5.17 3.28
C LYS A 91 -34.50 -5.89 4.17
N SER A 92 -34.70 -5.42 5.39
CA SER A 92 -35.91 -5.64 6.20
C SER A 92 -36.08 -4.49 7.17
#